data_AF-A0A2N3ANG1-F1
#
_entry.id   AF-A0A2N3ANG1-F1
#
_cell.length_a   1.000
_cell.length_b   1.000
_cell.length_c   1.000
_cell.angle_alpha   90.00
_cell.angle_beta   90.00
_cell.angle_gamma   90.00
#
_symmetry.space_group_name_H-M   'P 1'
#
loop_
_entity.id
_entity.type
_entity.pdbx_description
1 polymer ?
#
loop_
_entity_poly.entity_id
_entity_poly.type
_entity_poly.pdbx_seq_one_letter_code
_entity_poly.pdbx_strand_id
1 'polypeptide(L)'
;STKRESGSSVRGRAKISKNGKAIYRKVSYLPAICATVHNQKIKIFYQRLLANHKPKKLAIIASMRKILLIAHAMYRDKTEYVAA
;
A
#
# COMPACT_ATOMS: atom_id res chain seq x y z
N SER A 1 -12.59 11.87 -12.10
CA SER A 1 -13.10 10.55 -11.65
C SER A 1 -13.78 10.74 -10.31
N THR A 2 -15.11 10.84 -10.32
CA THR A 2 -15.96 11.09 -9.15
C THR A 2 -16.13 9.80 -8.35
N LYS A 3 -15.69 9.82 -7.09
CA LYS A 3 -15.77 8.67 -6.18
C LYS A 3 -17.16 8.70 -5.53
N ARG A 4 -18.03 7.74 -5.88
CA ARG A 4 -19.33 7.56 -5.22
C ARG A 4 -19.13 6.76 -3.93
N GLU A 5 -19.15 7.44 -2.79
CA GLU A 5 -19.05 6.84 -1.45
C GLU A 5 -20.28 7.16 -0.59
N SER A 6 -21.48 6.86 -1.09
CA SER A 6 -22.71 7.00 -0.30
C SER A 6 -23.58 5.74 -0.47
N GLY A 7 -23.63 4.89 0.56
CA GLY A 7 -24.54 3.74 0.63
C GLY A 7 -23.84 2.40 0.88
N SER A 8 -24.18 1.75 2.00
CA SER A 8 -23.72 0.40 2.38
C SER A 8 -24.15 -0.70 1.39
N SER A 9 -25.14 -0.43 0.52
CA SER A 9 -25.72 -1.40 -0.43
C SER A 9 -25.12 -1.39 -1.85
N VAL A 10 -24.16 -0.51 -2.18
CA VAL A 10 -23.46 -0.46 -3.49
C VAL A 10 -22.04 -1.05 -3.45
N ARG A 11 -21.67 -1.72 -2.36
CA ARG A 11 -20.34 -2.29 -2.15
C ARG A 11 -20.13 -3.58 -2.94
N GLY A 12 -19.98 -3.46 -4.25
CA GLY A 12 -19.29 -4.49 -5.03
C GLY A 12 -17.90 -4.76 -4.43
N ARG A 13 -17.39 -6.00 -4.55
CA ARG A 13 -16.06 -6.37 -4.02
C ARG A 13 -15.02 -5.33 -4.46
N ALA A 14 -14.29 -4.76 -3.50
CA ALA A 14 -13.26 -3.77 -3.76
C ALA A 14 -12.23 -4.31 -4.76
N LYS A 15 -12.20 -3.76 -5.97
CA LYS A 15 -11.23 -4.12 -7.01
C LYS A 15 -10.05 -3.16 -6.95
N ILE A 16 -8.86 -3.68 -7.22
CA ILE A 16 -7.66 -2.87 -7.40
C ILE A 16 -7.87 -2.02 -8.64
N SER A 17 -7.61 -0.70 -8.54
CA SER A 17 -7.66 0.18 -9.70
C SER A 17 -6.72 -0.34 -10.80
N LYS A 18 -7.20 -0.38 -12.04
CA LYS A 18 -6.38 -0.76 -13.20
C LYS A 18 -5.39 0.34 -13.60
N ASN A 19 -5.51 1.54 -13.01
CA ASN A 19 -4.65 2.66 -13.32
C ASN A 19 -3.19 2.37 -12.91
N GLY A 20 -2.25 2.79 -13.77
CA GLY A 20 -0.82 2.51 -13.64
C GLY A 20 -0.39 1.19 -14.28
N LYS A 21 0.93 1.03 -14.53
CA LYS A 21 1.45 -0.18 -15.20
C LYS A 21 1.39 -1.38 -14.28
N ALA A 22 0.86 -2.50 -14.78
CA ALA A 22 0.76 -3.76 -14.03
C ALA A 22 2.12 -4.31 -13.60
N ILE A 23 3.18 -3.99 -14.35
CA ILE A 23 4.56 -4.40 -14.08
C ILE A 23 5.01 -3.92 -12.70
N TYR A 24 4.78 -2.65 -12.35
CA TYR A 24 5.16 -2.11 -11.05
C TYR A 24 4.50 -2.87 -9.90
N ARG A 25 3.24 -3.30 -10.08
CA ARG A 25 2.57 -4.11 -9.06
C ARG A 25 3.20 -5.50 -8.92
N LYS A 26 3.59 -6.14 -10.02
CA LYS A 26 4.26 -7.45 -9.98
C LYS A 26 5.60 -7.36 -9.25
N VAL A 27 6.45 -6.40 -9.64
CA VAL A 27 7.81 -6.28 -9.08
C VAL A 27 7.80 -5.82 -7.62
N SER A 28 6.85 -4.97 -7.22
CA SER A 28 6.80 -4.45 -5.85
C SER A 28 6.04 -5.35 -4.86
N TYR A 29 5.35 -6.40 -5.32
CA TYR A 29 4.53 -7.24 -4.44
C TYR A 29 5.39 -8.02 -3.43
N LEU A 30 6.43 -8.71 -3.91
CA LEU A 30 7.34 -9.48 -3.05
C LEU A 30 8.14 -8.57 -2.08
N PRO A 31 8.76 -7.47 -2.54
CA PRO A 31 9.39 -6.49 -1.64
C PRO A 31 8.44 -5.95 -0.57
N ALA A 32 7.16 -5.71 -0.91
CA ALA A 32 6.19 -5.24 0.07
C ALA A 32 5.87 -6.29 1.14
N ILE A 33 5.82 -7.57 0.78
CA ILE A 33 5.67 -8.67 1.76
C ILE A 33 6.88 -8.70 2.69
N CYS A 34 8.10 -8.70 2.16
CA CYS A 34 9.32 -8.68 2.98
C CYS A 34 9.36 -7.45 3.91
N ALA A 35 8.97 -6.27 3.41
CA ALA A 35 8.89 -5.05 4.20
C ALA A 35 7.88 -5.15 5.36
N THR A 36 6.79 -5.92 5.22
CA THR A 36 5.86 -6.12 6.35
C THR A 36 6.46 -6.92 7.51
N VAL A 37 7.57 -7.64 7.28
CA VAL A 37 8.26 -8.43 8.29
C VAL A 37 9.47 -7.67 8.85
N HIS A 38 10.32 -7.15 7.97
CA HIS A 38 11.63 -6.61 8.33
C HIS A 38 11.63 -5.10 8.61
N ASN A 39 10.64 -4.36 8.13
CA ASN A 39 10.61 -2.91 8.26
C ASN A 39 9.52 -2.50 9.26
N GLN A 40 9.94 -2.03 10.45
CA GLN A 40 9.04 -1.72 11.56
C GLN A 40 7.97 -0.69 11.17
N LYS A 41 8.32 0.36 10.42
CA LYS A 41 7.37 1.38 9.96
C LYS A 41 6.28 0.80 9.07
N ILE A 42 6.65 -0.11 8.15
CA ILE A 42 5.71 -0.77 7.25
C ILE A 42 4.90 -1.85 7.98
N LYS A 43 5.52 -2.58 8.90
CA LYS A 43 4.87 -3.59 9.75
C LYS A 43 3.76 -2.97 10.60
N ILE A 44 4.04 -1.87 11.29
CA ILE A 44 3.04 -1.13 12.08
C ILE A 44 1.89 -0.67 11.18
N PHE A 45 2.19 -0.12 10.00
CA PHE A 45 1.17 0.31 9.05
C PHE A 45 0.29 -0.86 8.57
N TYR A 46 0.91 -2.00 8.24
CA TYR A 46 0.23 -3.22 7.83
C TYR A 46 -0.67 -3.76 8.95
N GLN A 47 -0.15 -3.87 10.18
CA GLN A 47 -0.90 -4.32 11.35
C GLN A 47 -2.09 -3.40 11.66
N ARG A 48 -1.93 -2.08 11.57
CA ARG A 48 -3.03 -1.12 11.72
C ARG A 48 -4.13 -1.35 10.69
N LEU A 49 -3.80 -1.72 9.46
CA LEU A 49 -4.80 -2.02 8.44
C LEU A 49 -5.53 -3.34 8.72
N LEU A 50 -4.82 -4.36 9.20
CA LEU A 50 -5.43 -5.62 9.62
C LEU A 50 -6.37 -5.44 10.81
N ALA A 51 -5.98 -4.65 11.82
CA ALA A 51 -6.81 -4.33 12.98
C ALA A 51 -8.12 -3.62 12.57
N ASN A 52 -8.08 -2.84 11.49
CA ASN A 52 -9.27 -2.20 10.90
C ASN A 52 -10.08 -3.12 9.98
N HIS A 53 -9.98 -4.44 10.17
CA HIS A 53 -10.74 -5.47 9.44
C HIS A 53 -10.58 -5.41 7.92
N LYS A 54 -9.46 -4.86 7.43
CA LYS A 54 -9.19 -4.81 5.99
C LYS A 54 -8.64 -6.15 5.51
N PRO A 55 -9.02 -6.61 4.30
CA PRO A 55 -8.51 -7.87 3.77
C PRO A 55 -6.99 -7.80 3.57
N LYS A 56 -6.28 -8.89 3.91
CA LYS A 56 -4.80 -8.98 3.84
C LYS A 56 -4.23 -8.47 2.51
N LYS A 57 -4.87 -8.83 1.39
CA LYS A 57 -4.48 -8.37 0.05
C LYS A 57 -4.51 -6.85 -0.09
N LEU A 58 -5.54 -6.20 0.45
CA LEU A 58 -5.67 -4.75 0.42
C LEU A 58 -4.64 -4.07 1.33
N ALA A 59 -4.33 -4.69 2.47
CA ALA A 59 -3.26 -4.21 3.34
C ALA A 59 -1.88 -4.28 2.67
N ILE A 60 -1.55 -5.36 1.94
CA ILE A 60 -0.30 -5.44 1.15
C ILE A 60 -0.25 -4.36 0.07
N ILE A 61 -1.34 -4.14 -0.67
CA ILE A 61 -1.39 -3.12 -1.73
C ILE A 61 -1.24 -1.70 -1.16
N ALA A 62 -1.83 -1.44 0.01
CA ALA A 62 -1.64 -0.18 0.71
C ALA A 62 -0.18 -0.01 1.15
N SER A 63 0.46 -1.07 1.66
CA SER A 63 1.89 -1.06 2.01
C SER A 63 2.77 -0.80 0.78
N MET A 64 2.48 -1.40 -0.37
CA MET A 64 3.18 -1.11 -1.64
C MET A 64 3.11 0.38 -1.99
N ARG A 65 1.93 1.00 -1.86
CA ARG A 65 1.77 2.44 -2.09
C ARG A 65 2.58 3.27 -1.10
N LYS A 66 2.62 2.86 0.17
CA LYS A 66 3.42 3.54 1.20
C LYS A 66 4.92 3.50 0.88
N ILE A 67 5.42 2.34 0.45
CA ILE A 67 6.82 2.16 0.03
C ILE A 67 7.14 3.05 -1.18
N LEU A 68 6.27 3.07 -2.19
CA LEU A 68 6.46 3.91 -3.37
C LEU A 68 6.51 5.41 -3.02
N LEU A 69 5.67 5.85 -2.10
CA LEU A 69 5.66 7.24 -1.64
C LEU A 69 6.95 7.59 -0.87
N ILE A 70 7.46 6.68 -0.05
CA ILE A 70 8.74 6.86 0.65
C ILE A 70 9.88 6.98 -0.35
N ALA A 71 9.96 6.06 -1.32
CA ALA A 71 10.98 6.10 -2.36
C ALA A 71 10.92 7.39 -3.20
N HIS A 72 9.71 7.84 -3.56
CA HIS A 72 9.53 9.09 -4.29
C HIS A 72 9.92 10.32 -3.46
N ALA A 73 9.57 10.35 -2.17
CA ALA A 73 9.98 11.43 -1.27
C ALA A 73 11.51 11.49 -1.14
N MET A 74 12.16 10.34 -0.92
CA MET A 74 13.63 10.25 -0.88
C MET A 74 14.28 10.74 -2.17
N TYR A 75 13.74 10.33 -3.33
CA TYR A 75 14.26 10.75 -4.63
C TYR A 75 14.16 12.26 -4.84
N ARG A 76 13.03 12.86 -4.46
CA ARG A 76 12.80 14.30 -4.58
C ARG A 76 13.66 15.10 -3.61
N ASP A 77 13.75 14.65 -2.36
CA ASP A 77 14.37 15.39 -1.27
C ASP A 77 15.88 15.06 -1.16
N LYS A 78 16.40 14.13 -1.98
CA LYS A 78 17.78 13.61 -1.99
C LYS A 78 18.24 13.09 -0.61
N THR A 79 17.30 12.59 0.18
CA THR A 79 17.54 12.08 1.54
C THR A 79 17.62 10.57 1.55
N GLU A 80 18.46 10.01 2.42
CA GLU A 80 18.57 8.57 2.62
C GLU A 80 17.40 7.98 3.42
N TYR A 81 17.18 6.67 3.28
CA TYR A 81 16.12 5.98 4.00
C TYR A 81 16.52 5.79 5.46
N VAL A 82 15.82 6.45 6.38
CA VAL A 82 16.01 6.22 7.82
C VAL A 82 15.05 5.13 8.29
N ALA A 83 15.58 3.92 8.46
CA ALA A 83 14.91 2.84 9.19
C ALA A 83 15.09 3.10 10.70
N ALA A 84 14.13 3.80 11.30
CA ALA A 84 14.03 3.92 12.75
C ALA A 84 13.05 2.87 13.27
#